data_AF-A0A834EHC2-F1
#
_entry.id   AF-A0A834EHC2-F1
#
_cell.length_a   1.000
_cell.length_b   1.000
_cell.length_c   1.000
_cell.angle_alpha   90.00
_cell.angle_beta   90.00
_cell.angle_gamma   90.00
#
_symmetry.space_group_name_H-M   'P 1'
#
loop_
_entity.id
_entity.type
_entity.pdbx_description
1 polymer ?
#
loop_
_entity_poly.entity_id
_entity_poly.type
_entity_poly.pdbx_seq_one_letter_code
_entity_poly.pdbx_strand_id
1 'polypeptide(L)'
;MALSSAWCLVLPLGLLWGAAGSREAQGDDKAFPFDVEESSAVGRHDPPETSEPRVVPGRLPPTAETCGAGFFLAHSGECLPCDCNGNANECMDGSGLCVNCQRNTTGEHCEKCLDGYIGDSIRGPPQLCQPCPCPLPQLANFAESCYRKNGAVRCICKENYAGPNCERCAPGYYGNPLLIGSTCKKCDCSGNSDPNLIFEDCDEVTGQCRNCLRNTTGFKCERCAPGYYGDARIAKNCAVCNCGGGPCDSVTGECLEEGFEAPTGMDCPTISCDKCIWDLTDDLRLAALSIEESKSGLLSVSSGAAAHRHVNEMNSTIYLLKTKLSERENQYVLRKIQINNAENTMKSLLSDLDELAERVHYSPGWCSSVD
;
A
#
# COMPACT_ATOMS: atom_id res chain seq x y z
N MET A 1 -33.23 57.82 24.81
CA MET A 1 -34.38 56.91 24.59
C MET A 1 -33.76 55.58 24.19
N ALA A 2 -33.44 54.65 25.11
CA ALA A 2 -34.36 53.65 25.73
C ALA A 2 -35.03 52.81 24.62
N LEU A 3 -34.85 51.48 24.45
CA LEU A 3 -34.97 50.28 25.32
C LEU A 3 -34.38 49.09 24.49
N SER A 4 -33.57 48.12 24.94
CA SER A 4 -33.71 47.01 25.91
C SER A 4 -34.61 45.81 25.51
N SER A 5 -34.18 44.61 25.94
CA SER A 5 -34.78 43.25 25.97
C SER A 5 -34.42 42.32 24.79
N ALA A 6 -33.76 41.17 24.92
CA ALA A 6 -33.54 40.15 25.97
C ALA A 6 -34.70 39.15 26.20
N TRP A 7 -34.44 37.89 25.80
CA TRP A 7 -34.82 36.58 26.39
C TRP A 7 -36.24 36.04 26.21
N CYS A 8 -36.37 34.79 25.71
CA CYS A 8 -36.72 33.60 26.52
C CYS A 8 -37.05 32.33 25.70
N LEU A 9 -36.42 31.22 26.13
CA LEU A 9 -36.82 29.80 26.23
C LEU A 9 -38.22 29.35 25.73
N VAL A 10 -38.32 28.16 25.09
CA VAL A 10 -39.11 26.96 25.53
C VAL A 10 -38.64 25.67 24.79
N LEU A 11 -38.60 24.54 25.52
CA LEU A 11 -38.34 23.12 25.14
C LEU A 11 -39.48 22.47 24.27
N PRO A 12 -39.38 21.19 23.83
CA PRO A 12 -39.73 20.04 24.69
C PRO A 12 -38.86 18.77 24.54
N LEU A 13 -38.80 18.00 25.65
CA LEU A 13 -38.42 16.59 25.75
C LEU A 13 -39.54 15.65 25.22
N GLY A 14 -39.15 14.44 24.80
CA GLY A 14 -40.03 13.27 24.70
C GLY A 14 -39.35 12.12 23.94
N LEU A 15 -38.56 11.29 24.64
CA LEU A 15 -38.93 9.92 25.07
C LEU A 15 -38.79 8.86 23.97
N LEU A 16 -37.80 7.98 24.12
CA LEU A 16 -37.96 6.53 23.96
C LEU A 16 -36.85 5.80 24.75
N TRP A 17 -37.25 5.26 25.90
CA TRP A 17 -36.57 4.21 26.64
C TRP A 17 -36.56 2.91 25.81
N GLY A 18 -35.46 2.19 25.84
CA GLY A 18 -35.35 0.81 25.37
C GLY A 18 -34.16 0.14 26.02
N ALA A 19 -34.40 -0.44 27.20
CA ALA A 19 -33.45 -1.25 27.94
C ALA A 19 -33.27 -2.63 27.26
N ALA A 20 -32.02 -3.04 27.05
CA ALA A 20 -31.53 -4.41 26.99
C ALA A 20 -29.99 -4.28 26.94
N GLY A 21 -29.25 -4.56 28.00
CA GLY A 21 -29.09 -5.89 28.55
C GLY A 21 -27.61 -6.24 28.35
N SER A 22 -26.82 -6.01 29.39
CA SER A 22 -25.45 -6.52 29.51
C SER A 22 -25.50 -8.04 29.29
N ARG A 23 -24.84 -8.54 28.25
CA ARG A 23 -24.55 -9.96 28.13
C ARG A 23 -23.15 -10.21 28.64
N GLU A 24 -23.11 -10.67 29.88
CA GLU A 24 -22.16 -11.67 30.34
C GLU A 24 -22.18 -12.85 29.36
N ALA A 25 -21.00 -13.26 28.91
CA ALA A 25 -20.78 -14.58 28.34
C ALA A 25 -19.69 -15.24 29.20
N GLN A 26 -20.16 -15.84 30.30
CA GLN A 26 -19.53 -16.96 30.97
C GLN A 26 -19.56 -18.16 30.01
N GLY A 27 -18.41 -18.81 29.81
CA GLY A 27 -18.28 -20.00 28.99
C GLY A 27 -16.90 -20.63 29.21
N ASP A 28 -16.90 -21.65 30.04
CA ASP A 28 -15.78 -22.30 30.73
C ASP A 28 -14.66 -22.92 29.86
N ASP A 29 -13.46 -22.82 30.45
CA ASP A 29 -12.42 -23.83 30.64
C ASP A 29 -12.26 -24.98 29.63
N LYS A 30 -11.05 -25.06 29.05
CA LYS A 30 -10.10 -26.16 29.32
C LYS A 30 -8.65 -25.68 29.10
N ALA A 31 -8.05 -25.14 30.16
CA ALA A 31 -6.61 -25.17 30.34
C ALA A 31 -6.24 -26.48 31.03
N PHE A 32 -5.29 -27.24 30.47
CA PHE A 32 -4.77 -28.47 31.05
C PHE A 32 -3.74 -28.13 32.15
N PRO A 33 -3.93 -28.58 33.40
CA PRO A 33 -2.86 -28.60 34.40
C PRO A 33 -2.16 -29.97 34.35
N PHE A 34 -0.83 -29.96 34.38
CA PHE A 34 -0.05 -31.15 34.71
C PHE A 34 0.63 -30.87 36.05
N ASP A 35 -0.01 -31.33 37.11
CA ASP A 35 0.60 -31.45 38.42
C ASP A 35 1.42 -32.73 38.50
N VAL A 36 2.55 -32.57 39.18
CA VAL A 36 3.43 -33.59 39.70
C VAL A 36 2.68 -34.36 40.78
N GLU A 37 2.61 -35.69 40.69
CA GLU A 37 2.70 -36.49 41.91
C GLU A 37 3.27 -37.89 41.68
N GLU A 38 4.17 -38.17 42.59
CA GLU A 38 4.84 -39.39 42.96
C GLU A 38 3.84 -40.54 43.22
N SER A 39 4.20 -41.75 42.79
CA SER A 39 3.57 -42.96 43.31
C SER A 39 4.63 -43.99 43.63
N SER A 40 4.89 -44.04 44.93
CA SER A 40 5.44 -45.15 45.69
C SER A 40 4.69 -46.45 45.37
N ALA A 41 5.43 -47.47 44.96
CA ALA A 41 4.97 -48.85 44.99
C ALA A 41 5.91 -49.65 45.91
N VAL A 42 5.40 -49.90 47.11
CA VAL A 42 5.95 -50.85 48.08
C VAL A 42 5.71 -52.27 47.55
N GLY A 43 6.79 -53.02 47.37
CA GLY A 43 6.78 -54.48 47.18
C GLY A 43 7.91 -55.09 48.00
N ARG A 44 7.58 -55.68 49.16
CA ARG A 44 8.48 -56.50 49.99
C ARG A 44 8.57 -57.91 49.43
N HIS A 45 9.78 -58.43 49.27
CA HIS A 45 10.13 -59.85 49.43
C HIS A 45 11.62 -59.99 49.79
N ASP A 46 11.91 -60.48 51.00
CA ASP A 46 13.23 -60.99 51.46
C ASP A 46 13.32 -62.53 51.18
N PRO A 47 14.46 -63.21 51.42
CA PRO A 47 15.65 -63.37 50.56
C PRO A 47 15.89 -64.87 50.20
N PRO A 48 17.03 -65.23 49.58
CA PRO A 48 17.79 -66.32 50.21
C PRO A 48 19.30 -66.05 50.31
N GLU A 49 19.84 -66.57 51.42
CA GLU A 49 21.24 -66.64 51.77
C GLU A 49 22.09 -67.41 50.74
N THR A 50 23.30 -66.93 50.49
CA THR A 50 24.59 -67.56 50.83
C THR A 50 25.65 -67.28 49.77
N SER A 51 26.68 -66.54 50.17
CA SER A 51 28.10 -66.92 50.13
C SER A 51 28.97 -65.69 49.92
N GLU A 52 29.53 -65.16 51.01
CA GLU A 52 30.75 -64.34 50.91
C GLU A 52 31.92 -65.25 50.50
N PRO A 53 32.84 -64.73 49.69
CA PRO A 53 34.26 -64.90 49.98
C PRO A 53 34.91 -63.53 50.16
N ARG A 54 35.44 -63.30 51.37
CA ARG A 54 36.37 -62.21 51.64
C ARG A 54 37.74 -62.56 51.07
N VAL A 55 38.24 -61.79 50.09
CA VAL A 55 39.68 -61.72 49.75
C VAL A 55 40.05 -60.32 49.25
N VAL A 56 40.86 -59.64 50.09
CA VAL A 56 41.88 -58.59 49.84
C VAL A 56 41.44 -57.20 49.30
N PRO A 57 41.84 -56.09 49.97
CA PRO A 57 41.61 -54.73 49.48
C PRO A 57 42.56 -54.39 48.33
N GLY A 58 42.12 -54.68 47.10
CA GLY A 58 42.68 -54.11 45.88
C GLY A 58 41.96 -52.80 45.56
N ARG A 59 42.73 -51.74 45.30
CA ARG A 59 42.25 -50.42 44.86
C ARG A 59 41.07 -50.54 43.89
N LEU A 60 39.93 -49.96 44.25
CA LEU A 60 38.96 -49.54 43.25
C LEU A 60 39.66 -48.54 42.30
N PRO A 61 39.44 -48.63 40.98
CA PRO A 61 39.77 -47.53 40.07
C PRO A 61 38.97 -46.29 40.52
N PRO A 62 39.55 -45.07 40.43
CA PRO A 62 38.85 -43.87 40.86
C PRO A 62 37.56 -43.74 40.04
N THR A 63 36.50 -43.54 40.80
CA THR A 63 35.16 -43.18 40.37
C THR A 63 35.19 -42.09 39.29
N ALA A 64 34.45 -42.32 38.20
CA ALA A 64 34.03 -41.36 37.17
C ALA A 64 34.72 -39.98 37.25
N GLU A 65 35.74 -39.77 36.42
CA GLU A 65 36.44 -38.49 36.21
C GLU A 65 35.55 -37.44 35.50
N THR A 66 34.27 -37.40 35.82
CA THR A 66 33.32 -36.44 35.25
C THR A 66 33.03 -35.36 36.27
N CYS A 67 33.35 -34.12 35.93
CA CYS A 67 32.98 -32.97 36.74
C CYS A 67 31.45 -32.83 36.80
N GLY A 68 30.95 -32.23 37.89
CA GLY A 68 29.52 -31.93 38.02
C GLY A 68 29.04 -30.89 37.01
N ALA A 69 27.73 -30.77 36.81
CA ALA A 69 27.15 -29.80 35.88
C ALA A 69 27.65 -28.36 36.14
N GLY A 70 27.99 -27.63 35.08
CA GLY A 70 28.59 -26.30 35.17
C GLY A 70 30.11 -26.30 35.42
N PHE A 71 30.77 -27.45 35.41
CA PHE A 71 32.22 -27.59 35.54
C PHE A 71 32.76 -28.52 34.45
N PHE A 72 34.01 -28.29 34.03
CA PHE A 72 34.76 -29.16 33.13
C PHE A 72 36.07 -29.61 33.75
N LEU A 73 36.59 -30.75 33.28
CA LEU A 73 37.88 -31.26 33.69
C LEU A 73 38.99 -30.53 32.94
N ALA A 74 39.78 -29.71 33.62
CA ALA A 74 40.93 -29.04 33.02
C ALA A 74 42.07 -30.03 32.70
N HIS A 75 43.01 -29.63 31.84
CA HIS A 75 44.21 -30.43 31.56
C HIS A 75 45.08 -30.71 32.81
N SER A 76 44.92 -29.93 33.89
CA SER A 76 45.55 -30.16 35.19
C SER A 76 44.90 -31.30 36.00
N GLY A 77 43.75 -31.81 35.57
CA GLY A 77 42.95 -32.80 36.31
C GLY A 77 42.02 -32.18 37.38
N GLU A 78 41.90 -30.85 37.42
CA GLU A 78 41.01 -30.14 38.33
C GLU A 78 39.67 -29.80 37.66
N CYS A 79 38.57 -29.83 38.41
CA CYS A 79 37.28 -29.36 37.92
C CYS A 79 37.18 -27.82 38.03
N LEU A 80 37.12 -27.15 36.89
CA LEU A 80 36.98 -25.69 36.81
C LEU A 80 35.57 -25.31 36.32
N PRO A 81 35.00 -24.19 36.78
CA PRO A 81 33.67 -23.77 36.36
C PRO A 81 33.65 -23.35 34.88
N CYS A 82 32.55 -23.66 34.20
CA CYS A 82 32.28 -23.16 32.85
C CYS A 82 32.02 -21.65 32.88
N ASP A 83 32.73 -20.88 32.05
CA ASP A 83 32.45 -19.46 31.84
C ASP A 83 31.67 -19.23 30.54
N CYS A 84 30.36 -19.47 30.60
CA CYS A 84 29.46 -19.40 29.44
C CYS A 84 28.52 -18.20 29.47
N ASN A 85 28.86 -17.14 30.22
CA ASN A 85 28.02 -15.95 30.41
C ASN A 85 26.57 -16.28 30.87
N GLY A 86 26.38 -17.41 31.55
CA GLY A 86 25.06 -17.91 31.97
C GLY A 86 24.16 -18.44 30.83
N ASN A 87 24.69 -18.60 29.61
CA ASN A 87 23.96 -19.09 28.44
C ASN A 87 24.21 -20.56 28.12
N ALA A 88 25.13 -21.22 28.81
CA ALA A 88 25.27 -22.68 28.80
C ALA A 88 25.70 -23.16 30.19
N ASN A 89 25.41 -24.43 30.48
CA ASN A 89 25.81 -25.14 31.71
C ASN A 89 26.72 -26.34 31.43
N GLU A 90 27.14 -26.49 30.18
CA GLU A 90 27.97 -27.59 29.69
C GLU A 90 29.13 -26.99 28.89
N CYS A 91 30.34 -27.46 29.17
CA CYS A 91 31.54 -27.05 28.45
C CYS A 91 32.47 -28.26 28.24
N MET A 92 33.26 -28.19 27.19
CA MET A 92 34.10 -29.30 26.73
C MET A 92 35.31 -29.48 27.65
N ASP A 93 35.53 -30.71 28.12
CA ASP A 93 36.69 -31.07 28.92
C ASP A 93 38.01 -30.72 28.21
N GLY A 94 39.03 -30.39 29.00
CA GLY A 94 40.31 -29.86 28.57
C GLY A 94 40.27 -28.37 28.21
N SER A 95 39.32 -27.96 27.34
CA SER A 95 39.30 -26.61 26.76
C SER A 95 38.45 -25.59 27.52
N GLY A 96 37.37 -26.03 28.18
CA GLY A 96 36.39 -25.15 28.82
C GLY A 96 35.47 -24.41 27.83
N LEU A 97 35.49 -24.79 26.55
CA LEU A 97 34.64 -24.19 25.51
C LEU A 97 33.18 -24.57 25.73
N CYS A 98 32.31 -23.58 25.72
CA CYS A 98 30.89 -23.78 25.95
C CYS A 98 30.24 -24.53 24.79
N VAL A 99 29.37 -25.49 25.13
CA VAL A 99 28.57 -26.22 24.14
C VAL A 99 27.09 -25.96 24.39
N ASN A 100 26.25 -26.14 23.36
CA ASN A 100 24.81 -25.95 23.46
C ASN A 100 24.39 -24.57 24.00
N CYS A 101 25.05 -23.50 23.50
CA CYS A 101 24.70 -22.12 23.84
C CYS A 101 23.19 -21.86 23.62
N GLN A 102 22.52 -21.38 24.67
CA GLN A 102 21.09 -21.09 24.69
C GLN A 102 20.82 -19.61 24.37
N ARG A 103 19.54 -19.21 24.39
CA ARG A 103 19.10 -17.81 24.23
C ARG A 103 19.62 -17.12 22.96
N ASN A 104 19.76 -17.89 21.88
CA ASN A 104 20.26 -17.44 20.57
C ASN A 104 21.67 -16.84 20.64
N THR A 105 22.51 -17.37 21.53
CA THR A 105 23.93 -17.01 21.64
C THR A 105 24.85 -18.00 20.92
N THR A 106 26.06 -17.57 20.64
CA THR A 106 27.13 -18.34 20.02
C THR A 106 28.49 -17.77 20.44
N GLY A 107 29.58 -18.38 19.99
CA GLY A 107 30.95 -18.06 20.43
C GLY A 107 31.46 -19.06 21.46
N GLU A 108 32.75 -18.94 21.78
CA GLU A 108 33.46 -19.88 22.66
C GLU A 108 32.92 -19.86 24.10
N HIS A 109 32.37 -18.72 24.50
CA HIS A 109 31.82 -18.47 25.82
C HIS A 109 30.34 -18.04 25.75
N CYS A 110 29.65 -18.33 24.64
CA CYS A 110 28.29 -17.87 24.37
C CYS A 110 28.15 -16.33 24.49
N GLU A 111 29.18 -15.60 24.08
CA GLU A 111 29.32 -14.15 24.25
C GLU A 111 28.74 -13.33 23.10
N LYS A 112 28.47 -13.98 21.95
CA LYS A 112 27.93 -13.37 20.73
C LYS A 112 26.50 -13.82 20.50
N CYS A 113 25.76 -13.10 19.66
CA CYS A 113 24.47 -13.56 19.16
C CYS A 113 24.64 -14.39 17.89
N LEU A 114 23.72 -15.34 17.67
CA LEU A 114 23.60 -16.03 16.38
C LEU A 114 23.35 -15.05 15.24
N ASP A 115 23.69 -15.45 14.01
CA ASP A 115 23.37 -14.68 12.82
C ASP A 115 21.87 -14.38 12.73
N GLY A 116 21.53 -13.15 12.37
CA GLY A 116 20.15 -12.66 12.38
C GLY A 116 19.65 -12.18 13.75
N TYR A 117 20.48 -12.22 14.78
CA TYR A 117 20.20 -11.67 16.11
C TYR A 117 21.21 -10.59 16.52
N ILE A 118 20.75 -9.63 17.32
CA ILE A 118 21.55 -8.54 17.88
C ILE A 118 21.18 -8.31 19.35
N GLY A 119 22.18 -7.97 20.15
CA GLY A 119 22.05 -7.69 21.58
C GLY A 119 23.41 -7.32 22.17
N ASP A 120 23.41 -6.71 23.36
CA ASP A 120 24.63 -6.52 24.15
C ASP A 120 24.61 -7.52 25.30
N SER A 121 25.43 -8.57 25.21
CA SER A 121 25.62 -9.55 26.30
C SER A 121 26.32 -8.95 27.54
N ILE A 122 26.82 -7.70 27.46
CA ILE A 122 27.66 -7.09 28.50
C ILE A 122 27.02 -5.84 29.14
N ARG A 123 26.11 -5.10 28.46
CA ARG A 123 25.56 -3.84 28.99
C ARG A 123 24.07 -3.63 28.68
N GLY A 124 23.23 -4.10 29.60
CA GLY A 124 21.88 -3.59 29.85
C GLY A 124 20.74 -4.23 29.04
N PRO A 125 19.49 -4.14 29.52
CA PRO A 125 18.34 -4.78 28.88
C PRO A 125 18.04 -4.22 27.48
N PRO A 126 17.62 -5.08 26.54
CA PRO A 126 17.45 -6.53 26.69
C PRO A 126 18.81 -7.24 26.63
N GLN A 127 19.13 -7.99 27.69
CA GLN A 127 20.36 -8.80 27.80
C GLN A 127 20.27 -10.12 26.99
N LEU A 128 19.25 -10.24 26.14
CA LEU A 128 18.99 -11.41 25.31
C LEU A 128 19.16 -11.03 23.85
N CYS A 129 19.73 -11.95 23.07
CA CYS A 129 19.81 -11.82 21.62
C CYS A 129 18.41 -11.71 21.02
N GLN A 130 18.11 -10.55 20.43
CA GLN A 130 16.85 -10.26 19.78
C GLN A 130 16.98 -10.35 18.26
N PRO A 131 15.95 -10.80 17.53
CA PRO A 131 16.03 -10.80 16.08
C PRO A 131 16.27 -9.40 15.52
N CYS A 132 17.03 -9.33 14.44
CA CYS A 132 17.36 -8.07 13.78
C CYS A 132 16.09 -7.25 13.42
N PRO A 133 15.99 -5.95 13.80
CA PRO A 133 14.85 -5.09 13.50
C PRO A 133 14.89 -4.57 12.05
N CYS A 134 14.77 -5.49 11.08
CA CYS A 134 15.05 -5.21 9.68
C CYS A 134 13.92 -5.67 8.73
N PRO A 135 12.80 -4.95 8.61
CA PRO A 135 12.37 -3.81 9.43
C PRO A 135 11.64 -4.21 10.72
N LEU A 136 11.03 -5.39 10.78
CA LEU A 136 10.25 -5.85 11.94
C LEU A 136 10.80 -7.22 12.42
N PRO A 137 11.36 -7.33 13.65
CA PRO A 137 12.11 -8.49 14.15
C PRO A 137 11.47 -9.88 13.95
N GLN A 138 10.14 -9.97 13.98
CA GLN A 138 9.42 -11.26 13.94
C GLN A 138 8.38 -11.36 12.81
N LEU A 139 7.82 -10.24 12.37
CA LEU A 139 6.71 -10.21 11.42
C LEU A 139 7.16 -10.02 9.98
N ALA A 140 8.23 -9.25 9.78
CA ALA A 140 8.75 -8.86 8.49
C ALA A 140 10.25 -8.61 8.63
N ASN A 141 11.01 -9.69 8.82
CA ASN A 141 12.46 -9.65 8.91
C ASN A 141 13.09 -10.12 7.59
N PHE A 142 13.58 -9.15 6.84
CA PHE A 142 14.18 -9.33 5.52
C PHE A 142 15.70 -9.14 5.52
N ALA A 143 16.35 -9.29 6.68
CA ALA A 143 17.79 -9.33 6.80
C ALA A 143 18.33 -10.76 6.94
N GLU A 144 19.55 -10.96 6.44
CA GLU A 144 20.37 -12.14 6.71
C GLU A 144 21.12 -11.98 8.04
N SER A 145 21.64 -10.78 8.29
CA SER A 145 22.34 -10.42 9.52
C SER A 145 22.22 -8.92 9.80
N CYS A 146 22.57 -8.49 11.01
CA CYS A 146 22.65 -7.08 11.35
C CYS A 146 23.77 -6.80 12.35
N TYR A 147 24.24 -5.56 12.37
CA TYR A 147 25.34 -5.12 13.22
C TYR A 147 25.13 -3.69 13.66
N ARG A 148 25.79 -3.27 14.74
CA ARG A 148 25.71 -1.88 15.22
C ARG A 148 26.82 -1.04 14.60
N LYS A 149 26.46 0.07 13.96
CA LYS A 149 27.39 1.08 13.45
C LYS A 149 26.96 2.46 13.94
N ASN A 150 27.84 3.13 14.70
CA ASN A 150 27.59 4.45 15.29
C ASN A 150 26.32 4.51 16.17
N GLY A 151 26.06 3.45 16.95
CA GLY A 151 24.86 3.39 17.81
C GLY A 151 23.57 2.97 17.10
N ALA A 152 23.54 2.92 15.76
CA ALA A 152 22.39 2.47 14.98
C ALA A 152 22.58 1.03 14.48
N VAL A 153 21.49 0.27 14.38
CA VAL A 153 21.49 -1.03 13.71
C VAL A 153 21.59 -0.82 12.20
N ARG A 154 22.41 -1.62 11.55
CA ARG A 154 22.47 -1.75 10.09
C ARG A 154 22.28 -3.20 9.71
N CYS A 155 21.50 -3.41 8.67
CA CYS A 155 21.11 -4.73 8.23
C CYS A 155 21.80 -5.10 6.91
N ILE A 156 22.14 -6.37 6.78
CA ILE A 156 22.50 -6.99 5.51
C ILE A 156 21.23 -7.62 4.98
N CYS A 157 20.67 -7.04 3.92
CA CYS A 157 19.37 -7.44 3.40
C CYS A 157 19.44 -8.70 2.57
N LYS A 158 18.39 -9.53 2.66
CA LYS A 158 18.13 -10.62 1.72
C LYS A 158 17.99 -10.06 0.31
N GLU A 159 18.14 -10.93 -0.68
CA GLU A 159 17.87 -10.59 -2.08
C GLU A 159 16.49 -9.93 -2.22
N ASN A 160 16.39 -8.92 -3.08
CA ASN A 160 15.17 -8.14 -3.39
C ASN A 160 14.80 -7.05 -2.38
N TYR A 161 15.52 -6.92 -1.27
CA TYR A 161 15.30 -5.88 -0.27
C TYR A 161 16.49 -4.92 -0.18
N ALA A 162 16.22 -3.68 0.19
CA ALA A 162 17.22 -2.63 0.29
C ALA A 162 16.88 -1.62 1.40
N GLY A 163 17.85 -0.79 1.73
CA GLY A 163 17.75 0.19 2.81
C GLY A 163 18.57 -0.22 4.05
N PRO A 164 18.87 0.72 4.96
CA PRO A 164 19.58 0.44 6.21
C PRO A 164 18.91 -0.65 7.07
N ASN A 165 17.58 -0.78 6.99
CA ASN A 165 16.77 -1.72 7.75
C ASN A 165 15.94 -2.65 6.83
N CYS A 166 16.32 -2.80 5.57
CA CYS A 166 15.58 -3.63 4.60
C CYS A 166 14.11 -3.21 4.43
N GLU A 167 13.85 -1.91 4.61
CA GLU A 167 12.52 -1.32 4.67
C GLU A 167 11.90 -1.01 3.30
N ARG A 168 12.65 -1.21 2.21
CA ARG A 168 12.19 -0.98 0.84
C ARG A 168 12.66 -2.11 -0.08
N CYS A 169 12.05 -2.19 -1.26
CA CYS A 169 12.48 -3.14 -2.28
C CYS A 169 13.77 -2.68 -2.96
N ALA A 170 14.59 -3.64 -3.37
CA ALA A 170 15.76 -3.39 -4.18
C ALA A 170 15.35 -2.90 -5.58
N PRO A 171 16.23 -2.18 -6.31
CA PRO A 171 15.93 -1.77 -7.67
C PRO A 171 15.52 -2.95 -8.57
N GLY A 172 14.48 -2.78 -9.38
CA GLY A 172 13.87 -3.87 -10.16
C GLY A 172 12.86 -4.73 -9.40
N TYR A 173 12.52 -4.35 -8.15
CA TYR A 173 11.50 -4.98 -7.34
C TYR A 173 10.52 -3.95 -6.79
N TYR A 174 9.29 -4.38 -6.51
CA TYR A 174 8.23 -3.57 -5.95
C TYR A 174 7.49 -4.26 -4.81
N GLY A 175 6.91 -3.47 -3.91
CA GLY A 175 6.16 -3.92 -2.75
C GLY A 175 6.32 -2.99 -1.56
N ASN A 176 5.78 -3.37 -0.40
CA ASN A 176 5.92 -2.58 0.82
C ASN A 176 6.32 -3.47 2.01
N PRO A 177 7.63 -3.65 2.27
CA PRO A 177 8.14 -4.48 3.37
C PRO A 177 7.65 -4.07 4.78
N LEU A 178 7.12 -2.86 4.96
CA LEU A 178 6.59 -2.38 6.23
C LEU A 178 5.17 -2.90 6.51
N LEU A 179 4.47 -3.38 5.49
CA LEU A 179 3.15 -3.96 5.63
C LEU A 179 3.27 -5.46 5.93
N ILE A 180 2.66 -5.91 7.03
CA ILE A 180 2.66 -7.31 7.45
C ILE A 180 2.08 -8.19 6.31
N GLY A 181 2.82 -9.24 5.93
CA GLY A 181 2.47 -10.15 4.84
C GLY A 181 2.81 -9.64 3.43
N SER A 182 3.31 -8.42 3.29
CA SER A 182 3.81 -7.91 2.01
C SER A 182 5.25 -8.35 1.77
N THR A 183 5.60 -8.56 0.50
CA THR A 183 6.93 -9.00 0.06
C THR A 183 7.32 -8.26 -1.21
N CYS A 184 8.64 -8.16 -1.45
CA CYS A 184 9.16 -7.57 -2.67
C CYS A 184 9.06 -8.57 -3.83
N LYS A 185 8.45 -8.13 -4.93
CA LYS A 185 8.26 -8.92 -6.15
C LYS A 185 9.01 -8.27 -7.30
N LYS A 186 9.56 -9.08 -8.20
CA LYS A 186 10.31 -8.58 -9.35
C LYS A 186 9.38 -7.80 -10.28
N CYS A 187 9.86 -6.67 -10.79
CA CYS A 187 9.19 -5.96 -11.89
C CYS A 187 9.04 -6.91 -13.10
N ASP A 188 7.90 -6.80 -13.77
CA ASP A 188 7.60 -7.52 -15.01
C ASP A 188 6.88 -6.55 -15.95
N CYS A 189 7.67 -5.91 -16.80
CA CYS A 189 7.29 -4.98 -17.84
C CYS A 189 7.20 -5.66 -19.19
N SER A 190 6.98 -6.98 -19.18
CA SER A 190 6.94 -7.83 -20.36
C SER A 190 8.19 -7.71 -21.23
N GLY A 191 9.33 -7.17 -20.77
CA GLY A 191 10.48 -6.87 -21.64
C GLY A 191 10.28 -5.68 -22.59
N ASN A 192 9.33 -4.78 -22.30
CA ASN A 192 9.10 -3.53 -23.02
C ASN A 192 9.60 -2.29 -22.25
N SER A 193 10.48 -2.49 -21.27
CA SER A 193 11.21 -1.41 -20.59
C SER A 193 12.44 -0.97 -21.38
N ASP A 194 13.14 0.07 -20.90
CA ASP A 194 14.40 0.53 -21.48
C ASP A 194 15.49 -0.56 -21.45
N PRO A 195 16.02 -0.98 -22.60
CA PRO A 195 17.07 -2.00 -22.67
C PRO A 195 18.43 -1.53 -22.13
N ASN A 196 18.63 -0.23 -21.88
CA ASN A 196 19.87 0.31 -21.33
C ASN A 196 19.93 0.22 -19.80
N LEU A 197 18.82 -0.13 -19.14
CA LEU A 197 18.78 -0.33 -17.69
C LEU A 197 19.20 -1.76 -17.32
N ILE A 198 19.87 -1.89 -16.18
CA ILE A 198 20.29 -3.20 -15.63
C ILE A 198 19.09 -4.04 -15.19
N PHE A 199 18.00 -3.38 -14.77
CA PHE A 199 16.76 -3.97 -14.29
C PHE A 199 15.57 -3.23 -14.90
N GLU A 200 14.41 -3.89 -14.98
CA GLU A 200 13.18 -3.24 -15.42
C GLU A 200 12.74 -2.17 -14.42
N ASP A 201 12.36 -0.99 -14.91
CA ASP A 201 11.94 0.14 -14.09
C ASP A 201 10.42 0.09 -13.88
N CYS A 202 10.01 -0.15 -12.63
CA CYS A 202 8.63 -0.09 -12.22
C CYS A 202 8.48 0.67 -10.90
N ASP A 203 7.27 1.15 -10.62
CA ASP A 203 6.96 1.84 -9.37
C ASP A 203 7.26 0.94 -8.17
N GLU A 204 8.07 1.46 -7.24
CA GLU A 204 8.60 0.70 -6.09
C GLU A 204 7.52 0.13 -5.16
N VAL A 205 6.27 0.59 -5.22
CA VAL A 205 5.17 0.10 -4.38
C VAL A 205 4.09 -0.60 -5.19
N THR A 206 3.64 -0.03 -6.32
CA THR A 206 2.57 -0.68 -7.12
C THR A 206 3.10 -1.76 -8.04
N GLY A 207 4.30 -1.58 -8.58
CA GLY A 207 4.84 -2.42 -9.64
C GLY A 207 4.42 -2.02 -11.05
N GLN A 208 3.77 -0.86 -11.22
CA GLN A 208 3.43 -0.35 -12.54
C GLN A 208 4.70 0.06 -13.28
N CYS A 209 4.88 -0.45 -14.49
CA CYS A 209 6.03 -0.15 -15.31
C CYS A 209 6.11 1.31 -15.72
N ARG A 210 7.31 1.87 -15.63
CA ARG A 210 7.60 3.24 -16.01
C ARG A 210 8.14 3.23 -17.43
N ASN A 211 7.64 4.16 -18.26
CA ASN A 211 8.10 4.35 -19.63
C ASN A 211 8.00 3.10 -20.52
N CYS A 212 6.78 2.67 -20.85
CA CYS A 212 6.57 1.60 -21.82
C CYS A 212 7.11 1.99 -23.20
N LEU A 213 8.10 1.24 -23.70
CA LEU A 213 8.68 1.43 -25.02
C LEU A 213 7.97 0.57 -26.07
N ARG A 214 8.44 0.64 -27.32
CA ARG A 214 7.95 -0.19 -28.45
C ARG A 214 6.45 -0.02 -28.72
N ASN A 215 5.95 1.20 -28.50
CA ASN A 215 4.53 1.55 -28.69
C ASN A 215 3.60 0.66 -27.87
N THR A 216 3.97 0.39 -26.62
CA THR A 216 3.18 -0.43 -25.69
C THR A 216 2.59 0.41 -24.56
N THR A 217 1.60 -0.15 -23.89
CA THR A 217 0.90 0.43 -22.74
C THR A 217 0.38 -0.69 -21.83
N GLY A 218 -0.27 -0.31 -20.74
CA GLY A 218 -0.75 -1.23 -19.70
C GLY A 218 0.13 -1.22 -18.47
N PHE A 219 -0.27 -1.98 -17.46
CA PHE A 219 0.41 -1.99 -16.16
C PHE A 219 1.82 -2.57 -16.25
N LYS A 220 1.98 -3.57 -17.12
CA LYS A 220 3.19 -4.33 -17.43
C LYS A 220 3.67 -4.08 -18.87
N CYS A 221 3.23 -2.98 -19.48
CA CYS A 221 3.49 -2.69 -20.89
C CYS A 221 3.07 -3.86 -21.82
N GLU A 222 1.98 -4.53 -21.47
CA GLU A 222 1.56 -5.81 -22.02
C GLU A 222 0.61 -5.69 -23.22
N ARG A 223 0.25 -4.47 -23.61
CA ARG A 223 -0.70 -4.18 -24.70
C ARG A 223 -0.08 -3.18 -25.67
N CYS A 224 -0.51 -3.18 -26.93
CA CYS A 224 -0.14 -2.10 -27.83
C CYS A 224 -0.82 -0.79 -27.40
N ALA A 225 -0.10 0.32 -27.51
CA ALA A 225 -0.61 1.64 -27.19
C ALA A 225 -1.76 2.04 -28.13
N PRO A 226 -2.62 2.99 -27.73
CA PRO A 226 -3.67 3.50 -28.62
C PRO A 226 -3.09 3.95 -29.98
N GLY A 227 -3.74 3.55 -31.08
CA GLY A 227 -3.24 3.79 -32.43
C GLY A 227 -2.24 2.73 -32.93
N TYR A 228 -1.99 1.67 -32.15
CA TYR A 228 -1.17 0.53 -32.53
C TYR A 228 -1.89 -0.80 -32.30
N TYR A 229 -1.55 -1.81 -33.08
CA TYR A 229 -2.08 -3.16 -32.97
C TYR A 229 -1.01 -4.24 -33.11
N GLY A 230 -1.29 -5.43 -32.59
CA GLY A 230 -0.44 -6.61 -32.70
C GLY A 230 -0.22 -7.27 -31.34
N ASP A 231 0.92 -7.94 -31.19
CA ASP A 231 1.29 -8.63 -29.95
C ASP A 231 2.46 -7.94 -29.25
N ALA A 232 2.14 -7.26 -28.15
CA ALA A 232 3.10 -6.55 -27.32
C ALA A 232 3.97 -7.46 -26.44
N ARG A 233 3.63 -8.75 -26.26
CA ARG A 233 4.31 -9.64 -25.31
C ARG A 233 5.24 -10.63 -25.99
N ILE A 234 4.76 -11.38 -26.98
CA ILE A 234 5.55 -12.46 -27.61
C ILE A 234 6.19 -11.96 -28.91
N ALA A 235 5.38 -11.51 -29.88
CA ALA A 235 5.90 -11.09 -31.19
C ALA A 235 6.59 -9.71 -31.17
N LYS A 236 6.28 -8.85 -30.19
CA LYS A 236 6.84 -7.49 -30.04
C LYS A 236 6.63 -6.61 -31.27
N ASN A 237 5.48 -6.75 -31.94
CA ASN A 237 5.24 -6.19 -33.27
C ASN A 237 4.12 -5.14 -33.31
N CYS A 238 3.98 -4.30 -32.27
CA CYS A 238 2.99 -3.23 -32.25
C CYS A 238 3.18 -2.26 -33.44
N ALA A 239 2.31 -2.40 -34.44
CA ALA A 239 2.32 -1.65 -35.69
C ALA A 239 1.24 -0.57 -35.68
N VAL A 240 1.48 0.54 -36.39
CA VAL A 240 0.55 1.68 -36.45
C VAL A 240 -0.76 1.26 -37.14
N CYS A 241 -1.91 1.64 -36.57
CA CYS A 241 -3.22 1.50 -37.20
C CYS A 241 -3.29 2.30 -38.50
N ASN A 242 -3.83 1.71 -39.57
CA ASN A 242 -4.03 2.42 -40.85
C ASN A 242 -5.50 2.80 -41.07
N CYS A 243 -6.07 3.57 -40.14
CA CYS A 243 -7.50 3.93 -40.12
C CYS A 243 -7.73 5.43 -40.39
N GLY A 244 -6.84 6.08 -41.15
CA GLY A 244 -6.99 7.52 -41.48
C GLY A 244 -6.97 8.46 -40.28
N GLY A 245 -6.42 8.03 -39.14
CA GLY A 245 -6.45 8.76 -37.86
C GLY A 245 -7.48 8.25 -36.84
N GLY A 246 -8.35 7.32 -37.23
CA GLY A 246 -9.31 6.66 -36.34
C GLY A 246 -8.71 5.52 -35.47
N PRO A 247 -9.44 5.07 -34.45
CA PRO A 247 -9.03 3.95 -33.60
C PRO A 247 -9.11 2.61 -34.34
N CYS A 248 -8.25 1.66 -33.96
CA CYS A 248 -8.32 0.28 -34.42
C CYS A 248 -8.27 -0.69 -33.23
N ASP A 249 -8.72 -1.92 -33.45
CA ASP A 249 -8.60 -2.98 -32.46
C ASP A 249 -7.12 -3.28 -32.18
N SER A 250 -6.76 -3.32 -30.90
CA SER A 250 -5.36 -3.41 -30.45
C SER A 250 -4.67 -4.75 -30.74
N VAL A 251 -5.41 -5.78 -31.19
CA VAL A 251 -4.88 -7.11 -31.50
C VAL A 251 -4.89 -7.36 -33.01
N THR A 252 -6.03 -7.15 -33.64
CA THR A 252 -6.29 -7.46 -35.06
C THR A 252 -5.90 -6.32 -36.00
N GLY A 253 -5.95 -5.08 -35.53
CA GLY A 253 -5.74 -3.90 -36.36
C GLY A 253 -6.95 -3.48 -37.21
N GLU A 254 -8.09 -4.16 -37.04
CA GLU A 254 -9.33 -3.81 -37.72
C GLU A 254 -9.78 -2.42 -37.26
N CYS A 255 -10.08 -1.55 -38.23
CA CYS A 255 -10.58 -0.22 -37.94
C CYS A 255 -11.93 -0.36 -37.26
N LEU A 256 -12.04 0.23 -36.07
CA LEU A 256 -13.31 0.31 -35.39
C LEU A 256 -14.08 1.40 -36.12
N GLU A 257 -15.12 1.00 -36.86
CA GLU A 257 -16.03 1.99 -37.42
C GLU A 257 -16.54 2.85 -36.26
N GLU A 258 -16.38 4.15 -36.38
CA GLU A 258 -17.07 5.07 -35.50
C GLU A 258 -18.55 4.73 -35.64
N GLY A 259 -19.14 4.12 -34.62
CA GLY A 259 -20.58 3.96 -34.47
C GLY A 259 -21.28 5.30 -34.25
N PHE A 260 -20.89 6.32 -35.00
CA PHE A 260 -21.62 7.54 -35.20
C PHE A 260 -21.89 7.68 -36.69
N GLU A 261 -22.66 6.73 -37.24
CA GLU A 261 -23.59 7.12 -38.30
C GLU A 261 -24.47 8.22 -37.71
N ALA A 262 -24.17 9.48 -38.03
CA ALA A 262 -25.18 10.52 -37.90
C ALA A 262 -26.40 10.01 -38.68
N PRO A 263 -27.59 9.89 -38.08
CA PRO A 263 -28.73 9.30 -38.75
C PRO A 263 -29.03 10.14 -39.99
N THR A 264 -28.73 9.58 -41.17
CA THR A 264 -29.11 10.16 -42.45
C THR A 264 -30.59 9.83 -42.66
N GLY A 265 -31.43 10.57 -41.95
CA GLY A 265 -32.88 10.40 -42.02
C GLY A 265 -33.58 10.64 -40.69
N MET A 266 -33.50 11.85 -40.15
CA MET A 266 -34.59 12.37 -39.33
C MET A 266 -35.05 13.67 -39.95
N ASP A 267 -36.11 13.59 -40.75
CA ASP A 267 -37.07 14.66 -40.85
C ASP A 267 -37.47 15.02 -39.42
N CYS A 268 -36.91 16.10 -38.87
CA CYS A 268 -37.20 16.56 -37.52
C CYS A 268 -38.70 16.83 -37.34
N PRO A 269 -39.42 16.07 -36.49
CA PRO A 269 -40.64 16.55 -35.86
C PRO A 269 -40.25 16.95 -34.44
N THR A 270 -39.82 18.21 -34.28
CA THR A 270 -39.79 18.94 -32.98
C THR A 270 -39.67 18.07 -31.71
N ILE A 271 -38.52 17.43 -31.50
CA ILE A 271 -38.16 16.92 -30.17
C ILE A 271 -37.73 18.13 -29.34
N SER A 272 -38.50 18.45 -28.30
CA SER A 272 -38.12 19.47 -27.31
C SER A 272 -36.80 19.08 -26.68
N CYS A 273 -35.82 19.99 -26.73
CA CYS A 273 -34.45 19.82 -26.23
C CYS A 273 -34.36 19.36 -24.76
N ASP A 274 -35.47 19.38 -24.03
CA ASP A 274 -35.54 18.94 -22.64
C ASP A 274 -35.37 17.43 -22.50
N LYS A 275 -35.90 16.61 -23.43
CA LYS A 275 -35.88 15.14 -23.27
C LYS A 275 -34.46 14.56 -23.34
N CYS A 276 -33.62 15.07 -24.24
CA CYS A 276 -32.23 14.62 -24.35
C CYS A 276 -31.38 15.05 -23.14
N ILE A 277 -31.71 16.18 -22.51
CA ILE A 277 -31.03 16.63 -21.28
C ILE A 277 -31.41 15.73 -20.11
N TRP A 278 -32.69 15.38 -19.98
CA TRP A 278 -33.15 14.50 -18.90
C TRP A 278 -32.67 13.06 -19.08
N ASP A 279 -32.69 12.51 -20.30
CA ASP A 279 -32.20 11.15 -20.58
C ASP A 279 -30.68 11.04 -20.32
N LEU A 280 -29.88 12.06 -20.73
CA LEU A 280 -28.45 12.10 -20.44
C LEU A 280 -28.15 12.29 -18.94
N THR A 281 -29.00 13.06 -18.24
CA THR A 281 -28.87 13.26 -16.79
C THR A 281 -29.22 11.99 -16.02
N ASP A 282 -30.16 11.18 -16.51
CA ASP A 282 -30.52 9.88 -15.92
C ASP A 282 -29.42 8.85 -16.13
N ASP A 283 -28.85 8.77 -17.34
CA ASP A 283 -27.70 7.91 -17.64
C ASP A 283 -26.47 8.28 -16.80
N LEU A 284 -26.18 9.58 -16.63
CA LEU A 284 -25.11 10.07 -15.76
C LEU A 284 -25.38 9.74 -14.28
N ARG A 285 -26.64 9.77 -13.84
CA ARG A 285 -27.05 9.42 -12.48
C ARG A 285 -26.92 7.92 -12.22
N LEU A 286 -27.32 7.08 -13.18
CA LEU A 286 -27.16 5.63 -13.13
C LEU A 286 -25.68 5.22 -13.15
N ALA A 287 -24.86 5.89 -13.97
CA ALA A 287 -23.42 5.71 -13.97
C ALA A 287 -22.77 6.12 -12.63
N ALA A 288 -23.21 7.23 -12.03
CA ALA A 288 -22.72 7.67 -10.72
C ALA A 288 -23.05 6.67 -9.61
N LEU A 289 -24.23 6.04 -9.64
CA LEU A 289 -24.62 4.99 -8.69
C LEU A 289 -23.80 3.70 -8.87
N SER A 290 -23.52 3.30 -10.11
CA SER A 290 -22.62 2.18 -10.41
C SER A 290 -21.17 2.46 -9.96
N ILE A 291 -20.74 3.72 -10.01
CA ILE A 291 -19.44 4.17 -9.48
C ILE A 291 -19.41 4.13 -7.93
N GLU A 292 -20.51 4.47 -7.24
CA GLU A 292 -20.59 4.35 -5.78
C GLU A 292 -20.64 2.89 -5.30
N GLU A 293 -21.28 1.99 -6.04
CA GLU A 293 -21.26 0.55 -5.78
C GLU A 293 -19.84 -0.02 -5.99
N SER A 294 -19.20 0.38 -7.09
CA SER A 294 -17.81 0.04 -7.40
C SER A 294 -16.82 0.61 -6.38
N LYS A 295 -17.12 1.76 -5.75
CA LYS A 295 -16.33 2.35 -4.65
C LYS A 295 -16.31 1.43 -3.43
N SER A 296 -17.44 0.81 -3.07
CA SER A 296 -17.49 -0.15 -1.95
C SER A 296 -16.69 -1.43 -2.24
N GLY A 297 -16.70 -1.91 -3.49
CA GLY A 297 -15.87 -3.02 -3.96
C GLY A 297 -14.37 -2.67 -3.98
N LEU A 298 -14.01 -1.48 -4.45
CA LEU A 298 -12.62 -1.01 -4.51
C LEU A 298 -12.03 -0.67 -3.13
N LEU A 299 -12.85 -0.27 -2.16
CA LEU A 299 -12.40 -0.04 -0.78
C LEU A 299 -12.06 -1.36 -0.04
N SER A 300 -12.56 -2.50 -0.53
CA SER A 300 -12.26 -3.82 0.03
C SER A 300 -11.00 -4.48 -0.54
N VAL A 301 -10.47 -3.97 -1.65
CA VAL A 301 -9.25 -4.50 -2.30
C VAL A 301 -8.03 -3.66 -1.89
N SER A 302 -7.38 -4.06 -0.78
CA SER A 302 -6.01 -3.65 -0.40
C SER A 302 -5.70 -2.14 -0.52
N SER A 303 -6.46 -1.33 0.21
CA SER A 303 -6.80 0.08 -0.04
C SER A 303 -5.98 1.13 0.72
N GLY A 304 -4.65 1.00 0.81
CA GLY A 304 -3.81 2.02 1.43
C GLY A 304 -3.20 3.01 0.43
N ALA A 305 -2.08 2.61 -0.19
CA ALA A 305 -1.24 3.53 -0.95
C ALA A 305 -1.69 3.76 -2.40
N ALA A 306 -2.23 2.73 -3.07
CA ALA A 306 -2.70 2.83 -4.44
C ALA A 306 -4.01 3.64 -4.54
N ALA A 307 -4.95 3.38 -3.62
CA ALA A 307 -6.18 4.15 -3.48
C ALA A 307 -5.88 5.62 -3.12
N HIS A 308 -4.97 5.88 -2.18
CA HIS A 308 -4.56 7.25 -1.84
C HIS A 308 -3.88 7.98 -3.01
N ARG A 309 -3.07 7.28 -3.83
CA ARG A 309 -2.45 7.89 -5.02
C ARG A 309 -3.47 8.24 -6.10
N HIS A 310 -4.41 7.34 -6.40
CA HIS A 310 -5.49 7.64 -7.33
C HIS A 310 -6.38 8.78 -6.83
N VAL A 311 -6.66 8.85 -5.53
CA VAL A 311 -7.39 9.99 -4.94
C VAL A 311 -6.61 11.30 -5.09
N ASN A 312 -5.28 11.29 -4.90
CA ASN A 312 -4.47 12.50 -5.07
C ASN A 312 -4.37 12.96 -6.52
N GLU A 313 -4.31 12.01 -7.45
CA GLU A 313 -4.30 12.27 -8.90
C GLU A 313 -5.68 12.77 -9.39
N MET A 314 -6.76 12.24 -8.83
CA MET A 314 -8.11 12.79 -9.05
C MET A 314 -8.24 14.19 -8.43
N ASN A 315 -7.67 14.45 -7.26
CA ASN A 315 -7.73 15.76 -6.61
C ASN A 315 -6.97 16.84 -7.40
N SER A 316 -5.80 16.52 -7.98
CA SER A 316 -5.06 17.44 -8.85
C SER A 316 -5.82 17.72 -10.17
N THR A 317 -6.44 16.69 -10.73
CA THR A 317 -7.27 16.80 -11.94
C THR A 317 -8.52 17.64 -11.68
N ILE A 318 -9.18 17.45 -10.54
CA ILE A 318 -10.33 18.27 -10.10
C ILE A 318 -9.91 19.73 -9.92
N TYR A 319 -8.74 19.99 -9.33
CA TYR A 319 -8.24 21.36 -9.19
C TYR A 319 -7.98 22.04 -10.55
N LEU A 320 -7.38 21.31 -11.49
CA LEU A 320 -7.15 21.80 -12.85
C LEU A 320 -8.48 22.05 -13.60
N LEU A 321 -9.44 21.14 -13.49
CA LEU A 321 -10.75 21.33 -14.09
C LEU A 321 -11.51 22.50 -13.46
N LYS A 322 -11.39 22.70 -12.14
CA LYS A 322 -12.00 23.83 -11.43
C LYS A 322 -11.43 25.17 -11.91
N THR A 323 -10.12 25.25 -12.12
CA THR A 323 -9.49 26.48 -12.67
C THR A 323 -9.91 26.73 -14.11
N LYS A 324 -9.97 25.68 -14.94
CA LYS A 324 -10.46 25.78 -16.33
C LYS A 324 -11.94 26.15 -16.44
N LEU A 325 -12.78 25.65 -15.55
CA LEU A 325 -14.20 26.02 -15.46
C LEU A 325 -14.36 27.48 -15.05
N SER A 326 -13.61 27.96 -14.05
CA SER A 326 -13.60 29.37 -13.67
C SER A 326 -13.11 30.28 -14.81
N GLU A 327 -12.09 29.86 -15.55
CA GLU A 327 -11.61 30.57 -16.74
C GLU A 327 -12.69 30.67 -17.82
N ARG A 328 -13.42 29.59 -18.07
CA ARG A 328 -14.53 29.55 -19.03
C ARG A 328 -15.73 30.41 -18.57
N GLU A 329 -16.03 30.40 -17.28
CA GLU A 329 -17.09 31.23 -16.69
C GLU A 329 -16.76 32.73 -16.81
N ASN A 330 -15.51 33.10 -16.54
CA ASN A 330 -15.02 34.48 -16.74
C ASN A 330 -15.10 34.90 -18.21
N GLN A 331 -14.74 34.02 -19.15
CA GLN A 331 -14.91 34.29 -20.59
C GLN A 331 -16.37 34.44 -21.00
N TYR A 332 -17.27 33.63 -20.44
CA TYR A 332 -18.71 33.73 -20.70
C TYR A 332 -19.26 35.07 -20.21
N VAL A 333 -18.91 35.49 -19.00
CA VAL A 333 -19.31 36.80 -18.45
C VAL A 333 -18.79 37.94 -19.33
N LEU A 334 -17.52 37.86 -19.77
CA LEU A 334 -16.95 38.87 -20.66
C LEU A 334 -17.70 38.97 -21.99
N ARG A 335 -18.02 37.83 -22.62
CA ARG A 335 -18.81 37.80 -23.85
C ARG A 335 -20.20 38.39 -23.65
N LYS A 336 -20.84 38.13 -22.51
CA LYS A 336 -22.16 38.69 -22.18
C LYS A 336 -22.11 40.22 -22.06
N ILE A 337 -21.06 40.77 -21.45
CA ILE A 337 -20.85 42.23 -21.38
C ILE A 337 -20.67 42.81 -22.79
N GLN A 338 -19.87 42.16 -23.64
CA GLN A 338 -19.66 42.61 -25.03
C GLN A 338 -20.97 42.63 -25.84
N ILE A 339 -21.80 41.59 -25.69
CA ILE A 339 -23.11 41.52 -26.35
C ILE A 339 -24.03 42.65 -25.86
N ASN A 340 -24.11 42.87 -24.55
CA ASN A 340 -24.93 43.96 -24.01
C ASN A 340 -24.47 45.34 -24.50
N ASN A 341 -23.15 45.56 -24.58
CA ASN A 341 -22.61 46.81 -25.13
C ASN A 341 -23.00 46.97 -26.60
N ALA A 342 -22.85 45.93 -27.42
CA ALA A 342 -23.25 45.96 -28.82
C ALA A 342 -24.76 46.22 -28.99
N GLU A 343 -25.60 45.62 -28.14
CA GLU A 343 -27.04 45.86 -28.13
C GLU A 343 -27.36 47.33 -27.81
N ASN A 344 -26.68 47.92 -26.82
CA ASN A 344 -26.86 49.33 -26.46
C ASN A 344 -26.41 50.26 -27.59
N THR A 345 -25.29 49.95 -28.26
CA THR A 345 -24.83 50.72 -29.43
C THR A 345 -25.85 50.63 -30.57
N MET A 346 -26.39 49.44 -30.83
CA MET A 346 -27.42 49.24 -31.85
C MET A 346 -28.70 50.03 -31.54
N LYS A 347 -29.15 50.05 -30.27
CA LYS A 347 -30.29 50.87 -29.85
C LYS A 347 -30.05 52.37 -30.04
N SER A 348 -28.85 52.86 -29.71
CA SER A 348 -28.47 54.26 -29.95
C SER A 348 -28.53 54.60 -31.43
N LEU A 349 -27.93 53.78 -32.29
CA LEU A 349 -27.93 53.99 -33.74
C LEU A 349 -29.35 53.97 -34.33
N LEU A 350 -30.23 53.10 -33.81
CA LEU A 350 -31.64 53.09 -34.21
C LEU A 350 -32.36 54.39 -33.84
N SER A 351 -32.09 54.93 -32.65
CA SER A 351 -32.61 56.25 -32.25
C SER A 351 -32.11 57.36 -33.17
N ASP A 352 -30.82 57.35 -33.52
CA ASP A 352 -30.23 58.34 -34.42
C ASP A 352 -30.84 58.27 -35.83
N LEU A 353 -31.13 57.05 -36.31
CA LEU A 353 -31.81 56.82 -37.59
C LEU A 353 -33.26 57.32 -37.58
N ASP A 354 -33.99 57.12 -36.48
CA ASP A 354 -35.37 57.58 -36.34
C ASP A 354 -35.43 59.12 -36.31
N GLU A 355 -34.50 59.77 -35.59
CA GLU A 355 -34.38 61.23 -35.57
C GLU A 355 -34.01 61.79 -36.96
N LEU A 356 -33.17 61.08 -37.72
CA LEU A 356 -32.86 61.44 -39.11
C LEU A 356 -34.08 61.26 -40.04
N ALA A 357 -34.88 60.21 -39.86
CA ALA A 357 -36.08 59.98 -40.64
C ALA A 357 -37.15 61.06 -40.39
N GLU A 358 -37.34 61.48 -39.14
CA GLU A 358 -38.23 62.60 -38.79
C GLU A 358 -37.78 63.92 -39.42
N ARG A 359 -36.47 64.18 -39.50
CA ARG A 359 -35.90 65.37 -40.19
C ARG A 359 -36.12 65.35 -41.71
N VAL A 360 -36.16 64.17 -42.33
CA VAL A 360 -36.49 64.02 -43.77
C VAL A 360 -37.98 64.28 -44.03
N HIS A 361 -38.87 63.83 -43.13
CA HIS A 361 -40.31 64.10 -43.23
C HIS A 361 -40.71 65.56 -42.95
N TYR A 362 -39.87 66.32 -42.23
CA TYR A 362 -40.04 67.75 -41.95
C TYR A 362 -39.25 68.68 -42.88
N SER A 363 -38.86 68.24 -44.08
CA SER A 363 -38.46 69.15 -45.17
C SER A 363 -39.63 69.40 -46.13
N PRO A 364 -40.46 70.45 -45.94
CA PRO A 364 -41.47 70.83 -46.92
C PRO A 364 -40.80 71.62 -48.04
N GLY A 365 -40.81 71.03 -49.23
CA GLY A 365 -40.55 71.71 -50.49
C GLY A 365 -39.07 71.77 -50.84
N TRP A 366 -38.74 71.13 -51.96
CA TRP A 366 -38.07 71.74 -53.12
C TRP A 366 -38.27 70.76 -54.28
N CYS A 367 -39.51 70.69 -54.78
CA CYS A 367 -39.85 70.16 -56.10
C CYS A 367 -41.23 70.71 -56.50
N SER A 368 -41.24 71.96 -56.95
CA SER A 368 -42.23 72.66 -57.81
C SER A 368 -41.72 74.11 -57.88
N SER A 369 -41.08 74.57 -58.95
CA SER A 369 -41.74 74.87 -60.23
C SER A 369 -40.78 74.77 -61.43
N VAL A 370 -41.22 74.01 -62.43
CA VAL A 370 -40.90 74.22 -63.86
C VAL A 370 -42.14 74.87 -64.46
N ASP A 371 -41.89 75.78 -65.41
CA ASP A 371 -42.75 76.71 -66.16
C ASP A 371 -42.95 78.12 -65.56
#